data_AF-A0A7X2MJU8-F1
#
_entry.id   AF-A0A7X2MJU8-F1
#
_cell.length_a   1.000
_cell.length_b   1.000
_cell.length_c   1.000
_cell.angle_alpha   90.00
_cell.angle_beta   90.00
_cell.angle_gamma   90.00
#
_symmetry.space_group_name_H-M   'P 1'
#
loop_
_entity.id
_entity.type
_entity.pdbx_description
1 polymer ?
#
loop_
_entity_poly.entity_id
_entity_poly.type
_entity_poly.pdbx_seq_one_letter_code
_entity_poly.pdbx_strand_id
1 'polypeptide(L)'
;LVQPPDAGNEVRLRDPQTREGGQGWRALDHLNQLIAGTDSRSRQLILLQMFTLLIEARGDVPLAAGARPLLLIEDPETRLHPIMLSVAWNLLRLLPLQKIATTNSPELLSQVPVENVCRLVRGPSRVAAWRIGPEGLSAEESRRIGFHIRVNRPAALFARCWLLVEGETEVWIMNELAQQCGYNFAAEGVKVIEFAQSGLKPLLKFARRMGIAWHVLTDGDQAGNKYASTARTQLQPGEPEPRFLTQLPALDMENFLYQHGFQDVYHQMAHLPLNVPMSSRRIITKAIHQSSKPELAIAVATSAAERGPEAIPPLMRQMFARVIGLAQGQAD
;
A
#
# COMPACT_ATOMS: atom_id res chain seq x y z
N LEU A 1 -25.22 -35.08 -64.68
CA LEU A 1 -25.63 -34.31 -63.48
C LEU A 1 -24.77 -34.75 -62.30
N VAL A 2 -23.50 -34.30 -62.24
CA VAL A 2 -22.67 -34.21 -61.03
C VAL A 2 -21.59 -33.16 -61.34
N GLN A 3 -21.57 -32.04 -60.59
CA GLN A 3 -20.56 -30.98 -60.68
C GLN A 3 -19.25 -31.40 -59.97
N PRO A 4 -18.07 -30.92 -60.40
CA PRO A 4 -16.82 -31.08 -59.66
C PRO A 4 -16.76 -30.10 -58.46
N PRO A 5 -15.98 -30.38 -57.41
CA PRO A 5 -15.93 -29.54 -56.21
C PRO A 5 -15.08 -28.28 -56.44
N ASP A 6 -15.62 -27.16 -55.98
CA ASP A 6 -15.02 -25.83 -56.01
C ASP A 6 -13.70 -25.75 -55.23
N ALA A 7 -12.74 -25.06 -55.84
CA ALA A 7 -11.55 -24.57 -55.18
C ALA A 7 -11.88 -23.30 -54.37
N GLY A 8 -11.37 -23.24 -53.13
CA GLY A 8 -11.02 -21.97 -52.49
C GLY A 8 -11.83 -21.58 -51.25
N ASN A 9 -11.32 -21.95 -50.07
CA ASN A 9 -11.05 -20.98 -49.00
C ASN A 9 -10.21 -21.64 -47.88
N GLU A 10 -8.88 -21.66 -48.07
CA GLU A 10 -7.99 -21.91 -46.94
C GLU A 10 -8.02 -20.70 -46.01
N VAL A 11 -8.64 -20.87 -44.84
CA VAL A 11 -8.53 -19.93 -43.73
C VAL A 11 -7.07 -19.95 -43.27
N ARG A 12 -6.26 -19.03 -43.80
CA ARG A 12 -4.91 -18.76 -43.29
C ARG A 12 -5.03 -18.37 -41.82
N LEU A 13 -4.66 -19.29 -40.93
CA LEU A 13 -4.34 -19.03 -39.53
C LEU A 13 -3.27 -17.92 -39.50
N ARG A 14 -3.70 -16.69 -39.21
CA ARG A 14 -2.79 -15.55 -39.02
C ARG A 14 -2.00 -15.75 -37.72
N ASP A 15 -0.69 -15.58 -37.87
CA ASP A 15 0.34 -15.66 -36.83
C ASP A 15 0.03 -14.70 -35.64
N PRO A 16 0.07 -15.14 -34.37
CA PRO A 16 -0.25 -14.30 -33.21
C PRO A 16 0.69 -13.11 -32.98
N GLN A 17 1.82 -13.04 -33.69
CA GLN A 17 2.87 -12.02 -33.49
C GLN A 17 2.64 -10.71 -34.28
N THR A 18 1.66 -10.63 -35.19
CA THR A 18 1.35 -9.41 -35.96
C THR A 18 0.27 -8.53 -35.32
N ARG A 19 0.30 -8.33 -33.99
CA ARG A 19 -0.58 -7.35 -33.34
C ARG A 19 0.08 -5.98 -33.31
N GLU A 20 -0.60 -5.01 -33.92
CA GLU A 20 -0.36 -3.55 -33.94
C GLU A 20 -0.39 -2.88 -32.55
N GLY A 21 0.06 -3.55 -31.48
CA GLY A 21 0.03 -3.02 -30.12
C GLY A 21 0.83 -1.72 -30.01
N GLY A 22 2.08 -1.71 -30.50
CA GLY A 22 2.97 -0.54 -30.37
C GLY A 22 2.51 0.72 -31.10
N GLN A 23 1.77 0.60 -32.21
CA GLN A 23 1.24 1.76 -32.94
C GLN A 23 -0.03 2.33 -32.30
N GLY A 24 -0.93 1.46 -31.81
CA GLY A 24 -2.14 1.89 -31.09
C GLY A 24 -1.81 2.70 -29.84
N TRP A 25 -0.78 2.32 -29.08
CA TRP A 25 -0.38 3.05 -27.87
C TRP A 25 0.23 4.42 -28.17
N ARG A 26 1.07 4.53 -29.21
CA ARG A 26 1.61 5.83 -29.64
C ARG A 26 0.50 6.75 -30.16
N ALA A 27 -0.50 6.20 -30.84
CA ALA A 27 -1.67 6.97 -31.27
C ALA A 27 -2.51 7.46 -30.09
N LEU A 28 -2.68 6.64 -29.04
CA LEU A 28 -3.35 7.03 -27.81
C LEU A 28 -2.60 8.10 -27.03
N ASP A 29 -1.27 8.01 -26.94
CA ASP A 29 -0.44 9.06 -26.32
C ASP A 29 -0.48 10.37 -27.11
N HIS A 30 -0.47 10.29 -28.45
CA HIS A 30 -0.62 11.45 -29.30
C HIS A 30 -2.01 12.09 -29.17
N LEU A 31 -3.07 11.28 -29.08
CA LEU A 31 -4.41 11.75 -28.74
C LEU A 31 -4.45 12.40 -27.35
N ASN A 32 -3.78 11.85 -26.35
CA ASN A 32 -3.68 12.46 -25.02
C ASN A 32 -3.05 13.85 -25.09
N GLN A 33 -2.01 14.06 -25.91
CA GLN A 33 -1.37 15.36 -26.08
C GLN A 33 -2.25 16.36 -26.85
N LEU A 34 -2.90 15.92 -27.92
CA LEU A 34 -3.81 16.76 -28.72
C LEU A 34 -5.07 17.17 -27.93
N ILE A 35 -5.64 16.22 -27.17
CA ILE A 35 -6.73 16.48 -26.25
C ILE A 35 -6.22 17.34 -25.09
N ALA A 36 -5.01 17.20 -24.57
CA ALA A 36 -4.52 18.10 -23.52
C ALA A 36 -4.42 19.57 -23.98
N GLY A 37 -4.09 19.81 -25.25
CA GLY A 37 -3.83 21.15 -25.81
C GLY A 37 -5.04 21.95 -26.29
N THR A 38 -6.25 21.38 -26.36
CA THR A 38 -7.47 22.10 -26.77
C THR A 38 -8.15 22.81 -25.59
N ASP A 39 -8.98 23.84 -25.81
CA ASP A 39 -9.66 24.53 -24.70
C ASP A 39 -10.59 23.57 -23.91
N SER A 40 -10.61 23.70 -22.58
CA SER A 40 -11.32 22.82 -21.64
C SER A 40 -12.81 22.65 -21.96
N ARG A 41 -13.48 23.74 -22.36
CA ARG A 41 -14.92 23.78 -22.64
C ARG A 41 -15.27 23.10 -23.96
N SER A 42 -14.48 23.33 -25.01
CA SER A 42 -14.67 22.73 -26.32
C SER A 42 -14.44 21.22 -26.29
N ARG A 43 -13.43 20.75 -25.56
CA ARG A 43 -13.17 19.31 -25.33
C ARG A 43 -14.35 18.63 -24.65
N GLN A 44 -14.89 19.28 -23.63
CA GLN A 44 -16.01 18.74 -22.88
C GLN A 44 -17.25 18.55 -23.77
N LEU A 45 -17.54 19.53 -24.62
CA LEU A 45 -18.67 19.47 -25.55
C LEU A 45 -18.49 18.40 -26.63
N ILE A 46 -17.31 18.30 -27.25
CA ILE A 46 -17.04 17.29 -28.29
C ILE A 46 -17.17 15.87 -27.72
N LEU A 47 -16.57 15.62 -26.55
CA LEU A 47 -16.63 14.29 -25.92
C LEU A 47 -18.05 13.94 -25.49
N LEU A 48 -18.80 14.90 -24.93
CA LEU A 48 -20.21 14.68 -24.59
C LEU A 48 -21.04 14.36 -25.83
N GLN A 49 -20.86 15.09 -26.94
CA GLN A 49 -21.55 14.79 -28.20
C GLN A 49 -21.19 13.41 -28.75
N MET A 50 -19.93 12.99 -28.70
CA MET A 50 -19.53 11.63 -29.10
C MET A 50 -20.22 10.56 -28.24
N PHE A 51 -20.32 10.77 -26.92
CA PHE A 51 -21.03 9.84 -26.04
C PHE A 51 -22.54 9.83 -26.32
N THR A 52 -23.16 10.99 -26.56
CA THR A 52 -24.57 11.06 -26.95
C THR A 52 -24.81 10.27 -28.23
N LEU A 53 -23.98 10.47 -29.26
CA LEU A 53 -24.07 9.73 -30.53
C LEU A 53 -23.87 8.22 -30.34
N LEU A 54 -22.96 7.80 -29.45
CA LEU A 54 -22.76 6.38 -29.11
C LEU A 54 -23.96 5.77 -28.38
N ILE A 55 -24.63 6.53 -27.52
CA ILE A 55 -25.84 6.08 -26.83
C ILE A 55 -27.01 5.99 -27.80
N GLU A 56 -27.21 7.02 -28.63
CA GLU A 56 -28.22 7.04 -29.71
C GLU A 56 -28.01 5.86 -30.69
N ALA A 57 -26.77 5.56 -31.04
CA ALA A 57 -26.44 4.41 -31.90
C ALA A 57 -26.69 3.04 -31.22
N ARG A 58 -26.76 2.98 -29.89
CA ARG A 58 -26.99 1.73 -29.13
C ARG A 58 -28.46 1.48 -28.79
N GLY A 59 -29.37 2.42 -29.05
CA GLY A 59 -30.81 2.19 -28.99
C GLY A 59 -31.65 3.46 -28.88
N ASP A 60 -32.94 3.32 -29.17
CA ASP A 60 -33.94 4.41 -29.18
C ASP A 60 -34.41 4.83 -27.78
N VAL A 61 -33.58 4.73 -26.74
CA VAL A 61 -33.98 5.17 -25.40
C VAL A 61 -33.89 6.69 -25.34
N PRO A 62 -35.02 7.42 -25.26
CA PRO A 62 -34.97 8.87 -25.18
C PRO A 62 -34.30 9.28 -23.87
N LEU A 63 -33.15 9.97 -23.97
CA LEU A 63 -32.49 10.54 -22.81
C LEU A 63 -33.26 11.78 -22.34
N ALA A 64 -33.52 11.85 -21.04
CA ALA A 64 -34.15 13.04 -20.45
C ALA A 64 -33.29 14.29 -20.67
N ALA A 65 -33.93 15.44 -20.83
CA ALA A 65 -33.24 16.72 -20.95
C ALA A 65 -32.37 16.97 -19.69
N GLY A 66 -31.05 17.08 -19.89
CA GLY A 66 -30.08 17.25 -18.81
C GLY A 66 -29.48 15.95 -18.24
N ALA A 67 -29.78 14.79 -18.84
CA ALA A 67 -29.09 13.54 -18.51
C ALA A 67 -27.56 13.69 -18.63
N ARG A 68 -26.84 13.23 -17.61
CA ARG A 68 -25.37 13.24 -17.58
C ARG A 68 -24.86 11.81 -17.57
N PRO A 69 -23.98 11.43 -18.51
CA PRO A 69 -23.47 10.06 -18.54
C PRO A 69 -22.57 9.78 -17.33
N LEU A 70 -22.73 8.58 -16.78
CA LEU A 70 -21.85 7.99 -15.76
C LEU A 70 -21.01 6.91 -16.42
N LEU A 71 -19.71 6.93 -16.19
CA LEU A 71 -18.81 5.88 -16.67
C LEU A 71 -18.46 4.93 -15.52
N LEU A 72 -18.91 3.68 -15.62
CA LEU A 72 -18.56 2.61 -14.69
C LEU A 72 -17.43 1.77 -15.29
N ILE A 73 -16.38 1.54 -14.52
CA ILE A 73 -15.20 0.77 -14.94
C ILE A 73 -14.93 -0.29 -13.89
N GLU A 74 -14.93 -1.54 -14.29
CA GLU A 74 -14.66 -2.66 -13.38
C GLU A 74 -13.25 -3.20 -13.65
N ASP A 75 -12.41 -3.15 -12.62
CA ASP A 75 -11.07 -3.73 -12.53
C ASP A 75 -10.25 -3.59 -13.84
N PRO A 76 -9.96 -2.34 -14.27
CA PRO A 76 -9.31 -2.06 -15.56
C PRO A 76 -7.90 -2.66 -15.68
N GLU A 77 -7.28 -3.02 -14.56
CA GLU A 77 -5.97 -3.67 -14.50
C GLU A 77 -5.96 -5.13 -14.99
N THR A 78 -7.11 -5.84 -14.98
CA THR A 78 -7.16 -7.30 -15.19
C THR A 78 -6.58 -7.79 -16.53
N ARG A 79 -6.48 -6.90 -17.53
CA ARG A 79 -5.98 -7.22 -18.88
C ARG A 79 -4.92 -6.23 -19.38
N LEU A 80 -4.48 -5.30 -18.54
CA LEU A 80 -3.57 -4.24 -18.93
C LEU A 80 -2.26 -4.37 -18.17
N HIS A 81 -1.15 -4.31 -18.89
CA HIS A 81 0.14 -4.09 -18.28
C HIS A 81 0.12 -2.75 -17.50
N PRO A 82 0.80 -2.60 -16.36
CA PRO A 82 0.82 -1.37 -15.56
C PRO A 82 1.04 -0.05 -16.33
N ILE A 83 1.93 -0.08 -17.34
CA ILE A 83 2.19 1.06 -18.23
C ILE A 83 0.94 1.43 -19.03
N MET A 84 0.28 0.43 -19.63
CA MET A 84 -0.93 0.63 -20.43
C MET A 84 -2.10 1.10 -19.57
N LEU A 85 -2.22 0.56 -18.35
CA LEU A 85 -3.22 1.00 -17.37
C LEU A 85 -3.05 2.49 -17.06
N SER A 86 -1.82 2.96 -16.85
CA SER A 86 -1.53 4.37 -16.56
C SER A 86 -1.88 5.29 -17.74
N VAL A 87 -1.54 4.89 -18.97
CA VAL A 87 -1.90 5.63 -20.20
C VAL A 87 -3.42 5.69 -20.37
N ALA A 88 -4.10 4.55 -20.25
CA ALA A 88 -5.55 4.47 -20.36
C ALA A 88 -6.25 5.30 -19.29
N TRP A 89 -5.78 5.26 -18.04
CA TRP A 89 -6.34 6.04 -16.96
C TRP A 89 -6.16 7.54 -17.18
N ASN A 90 -5.01 7.98 -17.67
CA ASN A 90 -4.80 9.39 -18.03
C ASN A 90 -5.77 9.86 -19.11
N LEU A 91 -6.05 9.05 -20.13
CA LEU A 91 -7.07 9.36 -21.13
C LEU A 91 -8.46 9.46 -20.49
N LEU A 92 -8.83 8.49 -19.65
CA LEU A 92 -10.11 8.49 -18.94
C LEU A 92 -10.27 9.71 -18.03
N ARG A 93 -9.18 10.21 -17.45
CA ARG A 93 -9.19 11.44 -16.63
C ARG A 93 -9.56 12.67 -17.46
N LEU A 94 -9.18 12.74 -18.73
CA LEU A 94 -9.53 13.85 -19.64
C LEU A 94 -11.03 13.92 -19.95
N LEU A 95 -11.77 12.82 -19.81
CA LEU A 95 -13.21 12.80 -20.08
C LEU A 95 -13.95 13.66 -19.05
N PRO A 96 -14.86 14.56 -19.45
CA PRO A 96 -15.59 15.45 -18.53
C PRO A 96 -16.77 14.75 -17.83
N LEU A 97 -16.63 13.47 -17.51
CA LEU A 97 -17.70 12.60 -16.99
C LEU A 97 -17.45 12.26 -15.53
N GLN A 98 -18.52 11.96 -14.79
CA GLN A 98 -18.36 11.28 -13.51
C GLN A 98 -17.97 9.83 -13.78
N LYS A 99 -16.87 9.40 -13.18
CA LYS A 99 -16.38 8.02 -13.29
C LYS A 99 -16.42 7.35 -11.93
N ILE A 100 -16.85 6.10 -11.92
CA ILE A 100 -16.76 5.22 -10.76
C ILE A 100 -15.99 3.99 -11.24
N ALA A 101 -14.86 3.74 -10.60
CA ALA A 101 -14.02 2.59 -10.92
C ALA A 101 -13.85 1.70 -9.70
N THR A 102 -13.95 0.39 -9.89
CA THR A 102 -13.40 -0.59 -8.93
C THR A 102 -11.98 -0.93 -9.37
N THR A 103 -11.11 -1.19 -8.40
CA THR A 103 -9.74 -1.60 -8.68
C THR A 103 -9.14 -2.32 -7.48
N ASN A 104 -8.34 -3.33 -7.80
CA ASN A 104 -7.40 -4.00 -6.92
C ASN A 104 -5.95 -3.64 -7.31
N SER A 105 -5.73 -2.69 -8.22
CA SER A 105 -4.39 -2.25 -8.63
C SER A 105 -3.85 -1.13 -7.74
N PRO A 106 -2.70 -1.34 -7.07
CA PRO A 106 -2.01 -0.26 -6.37
C PRO A 106 -1.50 0.82 -7.35
N GLU A 107 -1.17 0.46 -8.59
CA GLU A 107 -0.75 1.41 -9.62
C GLU A 107 -1.86 2.41 -9.96
N LEU A 108 -3.12 1.96 -10.05
CA LEU A 108 -4.25 2.85 -10.29
C LEU A 108 -4.50 3.76 -9.09
N LEU A 109 -4.50 3.19 -7.87
CA LEU A 109 -4.67 3.97 -6.64
C LEU A 109 -3.59 5.05 -6.48
N SER A 110 -2.37 4.79 -6.94
CA SER A 110 -1.28 5.78 -6.87
C SER A 110 -1.58 7.07 -7.67
N GLN A 111 -2.45 6.96 -8.69
CA GLN A 111 -2.82 8.04 -9.62
C GLN A 111 -4.07 8.82 -9.19
N VAL A 112 -4.78 8.37 -8.15
CA VAL A 112 -6.06 8.93 -7.71
C VAL A 112 -5.89 9.68 -6.38
N PRO A 113 -6.33 10.94 -6.25
CA PRO A 113 -6.34 11.64 -4.98
C PRO A 113 -7.02 10.82 -3.87
N VAL A 114 -6.43 10.79 -2.68
CA VAL A 114 -6.93 9.94 -1.58
C VAL A 114 -8.32 10.35 -1.11
N GLU A 115 -8.70 11.60 -1.38
CA GLU A 115 -10.02 12.18 -1.15
C GLU A 115 -11.11 11.54 -2.03
N ASN A 116 -10.72 10.99 -3.19
CA ASN A 116 -11.62 10.32 -4.13
C ASN A 116 -11.63 8.80 -3.94
N VAL A 117 -10.84 8.26 -3.00
CA VAL A 117 -10.77 6.83 -2.73
C VAL A 117 -11.87 6.44 -1.75
N CYS A 118 -12.67 5.44 -2.13
CA CYS A 118 -13.60 4.76 -1.24
C CYS A 118 -13.13 3.32 -1.03
N ARG A 119 -12.87 2.96 0.23
CA ARG A 119 -12.45 1.61 0.60
C ARG A 119 -13.67 0.80 1.05
N LEU A 120 -13.90 -0.32 0.38
CA LEU A 120 -14.99 -1.24 0.71
C LEU A 120 -14.43 -2.40 1.53
N VAL A 121 -15.00 -2.64 2.70
CA VAL A 121 -14.59 -3.73 3.61
C VAL A 121 -15.79 -4.61 3.88
N ARG A 122 -15.67 -5.90 3.57
CA ARG A 122 -16.68 -6.89 3.91
C ARG A 122 -16.54 -7.25 5.39
N GLY A 123 -17.61 -7.04 6.15
CA GLY A 123 -17.78 -7.62 7.48
C GLY A 123 -18.82 -8.77 7.45
N PRO A 124 -19.27 -9.25 8.61
CA PRO A 124 -20.05 -10.50 8.71
C PRO A 124 -21.44 -10.36 8.08
N SER A 125 -22.05 -9.19 8.23
CA SER A 125 -23.43 -8.92 7.82
C SER A 125 -23.58 -7.81 6.78
N ARG A 126 -22.52 -7.03 6.52
CA ARG A 126 -22.57 -5.87 5.63
C ARG A 126 -21.21 -5.54 5.04
N VAL A 127 -21.22 -4.82 3.91
CA VAL A 127 -20.04 -4.14 3.39
C VAL A 127 -20.03 -2.71 3.93
N ALA A 128 -18.97 -2.35 4.64
CA ALA A 128 -18.74 -0.99 5.11
C ALA A 128 -17.96 -0.19 4.05
N ALA A 129 -18.39 1.04 3.79
CA ALA A 129 -17.73 1.96 2.87
C ALA A 129 -17.01 3.06 3.65
N TRP A 130 -15.68 3.06 3.57
CA TRP A 130 -14.82 4.02 4.26
C TRP A 130 -14.30 5.08 3.29
N ARG A 131 -14.24 6.32 3.78
CA ARG A 131 -13.79 7.51 3.04
C ARG A 131 -13.29 8.54 4.06
N ILE A 132 -12.39 9.43 3.65
CA ILE A 132 -11.85 10.50 4.52
C ILE A 132 -12.97 11.37 5.14
N GLY A 133 -14.11 11.51 4.44
CA GLY A 133 -15.26 12.27 4.90
C GLY A 133 -15.18 13.77 4.56
N PRO A 134 -16.26 14.52 4.81
CA PRO A 134 -16.39 15.91 4.39
C PRO A 134 -15.40 16.86 5.09
N GLU A 135 -14.97 16.53 6.31
CA GLU A 135 -13.96 17.31 7.04
C GLU A 135 -12.58 17.29 6.36
N GLY A 136 -12.32 16.31 5.50
CA GLY A 136 -11.06 16.21 4.77
C GLY A 136 -9.84 16.00 5.68
N LEU A 137 -8.67 16.02 5.05
CA LEU A 137 -7.38 16.16 5.74
C LEU A 137 -6.92 17.60 5.65
N SER A 138 -6.09 18.06 6.58
CA SER A 138 -5.40 19.33 6.38
C SER A 138 -4.50 19.25 5.15
N ALA A 139 -4.13 20.39 4.56
CA ALA A 139 -3.24 20.42 3.40
C ALA A 139 -1.90 19.71 3.66
N GLU A 140 -1.36 19.86 4.89
CA GLU A 140 -0.12 19.18 5.29
C GLU A 140 -0.32 17.66 5.44
N GLU A 141 -1.41 17.23 6.08
CA GLU A 141 -1.75 15.81 6.23
C GLU A 141 -1.97 15.15 4.86
N SER A 142 -2.74 15.78 3.97
CA SER A 142 -2.97 15.29 2.61
C SER A 142 -1.66 15.18 1.81
N ARG A 143 -0.75 16.16 1.93
CA ARG A 143 0.58 16.09 1.29
C ARG A 143 1.40 14.89 1.79
N ARG A 144 1.45 14.70 3.12
CA ARG A 144 2.21 13.60 3.75
C ARG A 144 1.64 12.23 3.35
N ILE A 145 0.33 12.04 3.45
CA ILE A 145 -0.34 10.80 3.02
C ILE A 145 -0.21 10.58 1.51
N GLY A 146 -0.38 11.64 0.71
CA GLY A 146 -0.25 11.61 -0.74
C GLY A 146 1.13 11.13 -1.19
N PHE A 147 2.20 11.58 -0.54
CA PHE A 147 3.55 11.14 -0.89
C PHE A 147 3.90 9.77 -0.29
N HIS A 148 3.81 9.61 1.03
CA HIS A 148 4.35 8.42 1.71
C HIS A 148 3.47 7.18 1.58
N ILE A 149 2.15 7.35 1.41
CA ILE A 149 1.21 6.24 1.26
C ILE A 149 0.80 6.10 -0.19
N ARG A 150 0.16 7.10 -0.80
CA ARG A 150 -0.39 6.96 -2.16
C ARG A 150 0.71 6.73 -3.21
N VAL A 151 1.78 7.53 -3.21
CA VAL A 151 2.85 7.42 -4.22
C VAL A 151 3.82 6.28 -3.87
N ASN A 152 4.35 6.25 -2.65
CA ASN A 152 5.43 5.31 -2.32
C ASN A 152 4.95 3.93 -1.87
N ARG A 153 3.75 3.82 -1.28
CA ARG A 153 3.25 2.57 -0.68
C ARG A 153 1.76 2.32 -0.97
N PRO A 154 1.29 2.42 -2.23
CA PRO A 154 -0.14 2.35 -2.55
C PRO A 154 -0.82 1.07 -2.07
N ALA A 155 -0.08 -0.05 -2.04
CA ALA A 155 -0.57 -1.32 -1.52
C ALA A 155 -1.02 -1.25 -0.04
N ALA A 156 -0.53 -0.28 0.74
CA ALA A 156 -0.97 -0.06 2.12
C ALA A 156 -2.46 0.32 2.22
N LEU A 157 -3.06 0.86 1.17
CA LEU A 157 -4.49 1.19 1.14
C LEU A 157 -5.39 -0.05 1.12
N PHE A 158 -4.87 -1.19 0.66
CA PHE A 158 -5.55 -2.48 0.72
C PHE A 158 -5.35 -3.23 2.04
N ALA A 159 -4.40 -2.78 2.86
CA ALA A 159 -4.11 -3.44 4.12
C ALA A 159 -5.32 -3.44 5.06
N ARG A 160 -5.41 -4.52 5.84
CA ARG A 160 -6.36 -4.69 6.95
C ARG A 160 -5.82 -4.02 8.20
N CYS A 161 -4.51 -4.14 8.42
CA CYS A 161 -3.81 -3.53 9.54
C CYS A 161 -2.49 -2.87 9.10
N TRP A 162 -2.17 -1.72 9.69
CA TRP A 162 -0.85 -1.10 9.60
C TRP A 162 -0.04 -1.37 10.88
N LEU A 163 1.19 -1.86 10.72
CA LEU A 163 2.18 -1.86 11.79
C LEU A 163 3.08 -0.64 11.58
N LEU A 164 2.91 0.36 12.43
CA LEU A 164 3.61 1.64 12.38
C LEU A 164 4.90 1.54 13.21
N VAL A 165 6.03 1.79 12.57
CA VAL A 165 7.37 1.71 13.18
C VAL A 165 8.15 3.01 13.00
N GLU A 166 9.16 3.26 13.82
CA GLU A 166 9.88 4.55 13.78
C GLU A 166 10.68 4.72 12.48
N GLY A 167 11.47 3.72 12.07
CA GLY A 167 12.39 3.83 10.94
C GLY A 167 12.31 2.69 9.91
N GLU A 168 13.12 2.82 8.86
CA GLU A 168 13.20 1.85 7.75
C GLU A 168 13.82 0.51 8.16
N THR A 169 14.80 0.54 9.06
CA THR A 169 15.45 -0.67 9.58
C THR A 169 14.44 -1.57 10.30
N GLU A 170 13.52 -0.95 11.05
CA GLU A 170 12.44 -1.63 11.76
C GLU A 170 11.43 -2.24 10.77
N VAL A 171 11.17 -1.59 9.64
CA VAL A 171 10.32 -2.17 8.59
C VAL A 171 10.87 -3.53 8.14
N TRP A 172 12.19 -3.60 7.90
CA TRP A 172 12.83 -4.85 7.49
C TRP A 172 12.77 -5.90 8.59
N ILE A 173 13.26 -5.57 9.79
CA ILE A 173 13.39 -6.54 10.87
C ILE A 173 12.04 -7.09 11.35
N MET A 174 10.98 -6.28 11.30
CA MET A 174 9.64 -6.74 11.67
C MET A 174 9.08 -7.76 10.68
N ASN A 175 9.31 -7.57 9.37
CA ASN A 175 8.85 -8.55 8.38
C ASN A 175 9.60 -9.88 8.53
N GLU A 176 10.93 -9.82 8.69
CA GLU A 176 11.76 -11.02 8.84
C GLU A 176 11.44 -11.78 10.13
N LEU A 177 11.42 -11.12 11.29
CA LEU A 177 11.12 -11.77 12.56
C LEU A 177 9.69 -12.34 12.58
N ALA A 178 8.72 -11.66 11.97
CA ALA A 178 7.37 -12.20 11.85
C ALA A 178 7.32 -13.47 10.99
N GLN A 179 8.03 -13.48 9.87
CA GLN A 179 8.14 -14.66 9.00
C GLN A 179 8.74 -15.86 9.72
N GLN A 180 9.79 -15.65 10.52
CA GLN A 180 10.39 -16.69 11.36
C GLN A 180 9.45 -17.21 12.46
N CYS A 181 8.49 -16.39 12.91
CA CYS A 181 7.42 -16.82 13.81
C CYS A 181 6.26 -17.54 13.09
N GLY A 182 6.35 -17.74 11.76
CA GLY A 182 5.30 -18.33 10.95
C GLY A 182 4.20 -17.36 10.51
N TYR A 183 4.37 -16.05 10.74
CA TYR A 183 3.43 -15.03 10.31
C TYR A 183 3.87 -14.39 9.00
N ASN A 184 3.09 -14.59 7.93
CA ASN A 184 3.27 -13.85 6.68
C ASN A 184 2.39 -12.60 6.70
N PHE A 185 2.97 -11.45 7.06
CA PHE A 185 2.25 -10.17 7.11
C PHE A 185 1.54 -9.81 5.80
N ALA A 186 2.16 -10.07 4.65
CA ALA A 186 1.52 -9.78 3.37
C ALA A 186 0.25 -10.62 3.15
N ALA A 187 0.29 -11.91 3.49
CA ALA A 187 -0.86 -12.81 3.39
C ALA A 187 -1.99 -12.45 4.37
N GLU A 188 -1.63 -11.99 5.57
CA GLU A 188 -2.58 -11.56 6.61
C GLU A 188 -3.14 -10.14 6.36
N GLY A 189 -2.68 -9.44 5.32
CA GLY A 189 -3.08 -8.07 5.03
C GLY A 189 -2.51 -7.05 6.02
N VAL A 190 -1.35 -7.33 6.60
CA VAL A 190 -0.59 -6.43 7.45
C VAL A 190 0.47 -5.72 6.62
N LYS A 191 0.53 -4.39 6.71
CA LYS A 191 1.60 -3.60 6.09
C LYS A 191 2.40 -2.87 7.14
N VAL A 192 3.72 -3.09 7.15
CA VAL A 192 4.66 -2.36 8.00
C VAL A 192 5.03 -1.03 7.34
N ILE A 193 4.92 0.08 8.06
CA ILE A 193 5.09 1.44 7.54
C ILE A 193 5.92 2.26 8.52
N GLU A 194 7.01 2.85 8.05
CA GLU A 194 7.77 3.82 8.84
C GLU A 194 7.04 5.16 8.93
N PHE A 195 7.12 5.81 10.10
CA PHE A 195 6.51 7.10 10.33
C PHE A 195 7.49 8.24 10.62
N ALA A 196 8.80 7.99 10.60
CA ALA A 196 9.81 9.05 10.77
C ALA A 196 9.60 10.20 9.77
N GLN A 197 9.33 9.88 8.50
CA GLN A 197 9.18 10.92 7.47
C GLN A 197 7.73 11.43 7.35
N SER A 198 6.77 10.51 7.42
CA SER A 198 5.34 10.83 7.22
C SER A 198 4.71 11.48 8.45
N GLY A 199 5.21 11.18 9.65
CA GLY A 199 4.65 11.58 10.93
C GLY A 199 3.52 10.65 11.39
N LEU A 200 3.52 10.30 12.68
CA LEU A 200 2.58 9.33 13.24
C LEU A 200 1.12 9.81 13.23
N LYS A 201 0.85 11.05 13.65
CA LYS A 201 -0.52 11.57 13.81
C LYS A 201 -1.31 11.59 12.48
N PRO A 202 -0.77 12.07 11.34
CA PRO A 202 -1.45 11.98 10.05
C PRO A 202 -1.82 10.54 9.66
N LEU A 203 -0.91 9.58 9.88
CA LEU A 203 -1.15 8.17 9.57
C LEU A 203 -2.28 7.58 10.41
N LEU A 204 -2.26 7.79 11.73
CA LEU A 204 -3.31 7.29 12.63
C LEU A 204 -4.68 7.89 12.28
N LYS A 205 -4.73 9.21 12.03
CA LYS A 205 -5.96 9.89 11.62
C LYS A 205 -6.50 9.33 10.30
N PHE A 206 -5.63 9.11 9.32
CA PHE A 206 -6.00 8.53 8.03
C PHE A 206 -6.49 7.09 8.17
N ALA A 207 -5.72 6.23 8.86
CA ALA A 207 -6.07 4.83 9.08
C ALA A 207 -7.45 4.69 9.72
N ARG A 208 -7.74 5.47 10.76
CA ARG A 208 -9.05 5.50 11.42
C ARG A 208 -10.19 5.88 10.46
N ARG A 209 -9.99 6.89 9.62
CA ARG A 209 -11.02 7.34 8.65
C ARG A 209 -11.22 6.37 7.49
N MET A 210 -10.18 5.61 7.14
CA MET A 210 -10.22 4.61 6.08
C MET A 210 -10.58 3.20 6.60
N GLY A 211 -10.85 3.05 7.89
CA GLY A 211 -11.19 1.76 8.51
C GLY A 211 -10.03 0.77 8.48
N ILE A 212 -8.79 1.25 8.52
CA ILE A 212 -7.59 0.42 8.56
C ILE A 212 -7.19 0.29 10.04
N ALA A 213 -7.10 -0.94 10.53
CA ALA A 213 -6.60 -1.19 11.87
C ALA A 213 -5.13 -0.75 11.98
N TRP A 214 -4.66 -0.44 13.18
CA TRP A 214 -3.29 0.00 13.35
C TRP A 214 -2.70 -0.51 14.65
N HIS A 215 -1.39 -0.68 14.66
CA HIS A 215 -0.57 -0.94 15.84
C HIS A 215 0.70 -0.11 15.74
N VAL A 216 1.12 0.52 16.82
CA VAL A 216 2.34 1.34 16.87
C VAL A 216 3.40 0.63 17.70
N LEU A 217 4.59 0.49 17.13
CA LEU A 217 5.81 0.14 17.84
C LEU A 217 6.62 1.41 18.06
N THR A 218 7.00 1.69 19.31
CA THR A 218 7.83 2.83 19.67
C THR A 218 9.03 2.40 20.49
N ASP A 219 10.10 3.17 20.38
CA ASP A 219 11.29 3.07 21.20
C ASP A 219 11.01 3.49 22.66
N GLY A 220 11.89 3.12 23.57
CA GLY A 220 11.80 3.46 25.00
C GLY A 220 12.43 4.81 25.36
N ASP A 221 12.83 5.60 24.38
CA ASP A 221 13.47 6.90 24.58
C ASP A 221 12.45 8.06 24.78
N GLN A 222 12.94 9.30 24.85
CA GLN A 222 12.07 10.46 25.04
C GLN A 222 11.17 10.74 23.83
N ALA A 223 11.61 10.41 22.60
CA ALA A 223 10.81 10.59 21.40
C ALA A 223 9.70 9.52 21.31
N GLY A 224 10.05 8.26 21.55
CA GLY A 224 9.13 7.14 21.67
C GLY A 224 8.01 7.39 22.68
N ASN A 225 8.32 8.01 23.82
CA ASN A 225 7.31 8.43 24.79
C ASN A 225 6.28 9.44 24.23
N LYS A 226 6.69 10.35 23.33
CA LYS A 226 5.79 11.29 22.65
C LYS A 226 4.95 10.59 21.57
N TYR A 227 5.52 9.60 20.89
CA TYR A 227 4.79 8.79 19.92
C TYR A 227 3.74 7.90 20.62
N ALA A 228 4.11 7.26 21.72
CA ALA A 228 3.23 6.49 22.57
C ALA A 228 2.06 7.35 23.11
N SER A 229 2.33 8.56 23.60
CA SER A 229 1.26 9.47 24.04
C SER A 229 0.35 9.89 22.88
N THR A 230 0.90 10.16 21.71
CA THR A 230 0.12 10.43 20.49
C THR A 230 -0.78 9.25 20.13
N ALA A 231 -0.27 8.02 20.15
CA ALA A 231 -1.05 6.81 19.89
C ALA A 231 -2.19 6.64 20.90
N ARG A 232 -1.91 6.83 22.21
CA ARG A 232 -2.92 6.76 23.28
C ARG A 232 -4.08 7.73 23.07
N THR A 233 -3.82 8.94 22.57
CA THR A 233 -4.89 9.93 22.29
C THR A 233 -5.85 9.50 21.18
N GLN A 234 -5.48 8.50 20.37
CA GLN A 234 -6.31 7.97 19.28
C GLN A 234 -7.15 6.76 19.69
N LEU A 235 -6.94 6.21 20.89
CA LEU A 235 -7.71 5.09 21.43
C LEU A 235 -9.13 5.52 21.82
N GLN A 236 -10.09 4.64 21.58
CA GLN A 236 -11.46 4.80 22.04
C GLN A 236 -11.62 4.33 23.49
N PRO A 237 -12.62 4.83 24.23
CA PRO A 237 -12.92 4.35 25.56
C PRO A 237 -13.16 2.83 25.58
N GLY A 238 -12.42 2.11 26.43
CA GLY A 238 -12.55 0.65 26.57
C GLY A 238 -11.62 -0.17 25.66
N GLU A 239 -10.87 0.46 24.76
CA GLU A 239 -9.86 -0.24 23.96
C GLU A 239 -8.61 -0.55 24.80
N PRO A 240 -8.15 -1.82 24.88
CA PRO A 240 -6.96 -2.17 25.64
C PRO A 240 -5.71 -1.64 24.94
N GLU A 241 -4.95 -0.75 25.59
CA GLU A 241 -3.72 -0.16 25.06
C GLU A 241 -2.75 -1.18 24.43
N PRO A 242 -2.46 -2.34 25.06
CA PRO A 242 -1.56 -3.33 24.47
C PRO A 242 -2.01 -3.78 23.09
N ARG A 243 -3.31 -3.74 22.75
CA ARG A 243 -3.76 -4.13 21.41
C ARG A 243 -3.21 -3.20 20.32
N PHE A 244 -2.94 -1.94 20.63
CA PHE A 244 -2.62 -0.89 19.66
C PHE A 244 -1.22 -0.29 19.82
N LEU A 245 -0.57 -0.50 20.95
CA LEU A 245 0.74 0.07 21.25
C LEU A 245 1.65 -0.98 21.88
N THR A 246 2.88 -1.05 21.38
CA THR A 246 4.01 -1.73 22.01
C THR A 246 5.15 -0.74 22.15
N GLN A 247 5.55 -0.45 23.39
CA GLN A 247 6.73 0.34 23.67
C GLN A 247 7.87 -0.59 24.09
N LEU A 248 9.05 -0.42 23.49
CA LEU A 248 10.21 -1.24 23.83
C LEU A 248 10.70 -0.93 25.26
N PRO A 249 11.03 -1.95 26.07
CA PRO A 249 11.64 -1.78 27.39
C PRO A 249 13.17 -1.52 27.27
N ALA A 250 13.59 -0.83 26.21
CA ALA A 250 14.98 -0.48 25.92
C ALA A 250 15.01 0.84 25.14
N LEU A 251 16.19 1.46 25.06
CA LEU A 251 16.33 2.78 24.42
C LEU A 251 15.83 2.78 22.97
N ASP A 252 16.19 1.75 22.21
CA ASP A 252 15.87 1.57 20.80
C ASP A 252 15.83 0.06 20.46
N MET A 253 15.50 -0.27 19.21
CA MET A 253 15.45 -1.64 18.71
C MET A 253 16.79 -2.37 18.86
N GLU A 254 17.92 -1.71 18.61
CA GLU A 254 19.23 -2.36 18.69
C GLU A 254 19.62 -2.73 20.12
N ASN A 255 19.38 -1.83 21.08
CA ASN A 255 19.58 -2.12 22.50
C ASN A 255 18.63 -3.22 22.97
N PHE A 256 17.39 -3.24 22.49
CA PHE A 256 16.43 -4.29 22.80
C PHE A 256 16.95 -5.66 22.34
N LEU A 257 17.33 -5.81 21.08
CA LEU A 257 17.78 -7.09 20.52
C LEU A 257 19.10 -7.57 21.12
N TYR A 258 20.04 -6.64 21.39
CA TYR A 258 21.30 -6.96 22.08
C TYR A 258 21.03 -7.63 23.43
N GLN A 259 20.09 -7.10 24.22
CA GLN A 259 19.73 -7.62 25.54
C GLN A 259 18.90 -8.92 25.49
N HIS A 260 18.26 -9.20 24.36
CA HIS A 260 17.35 -10.33 24.19
C HIS A 260 17.91 -11.41 23.27
N GLY A 261 19.17 -11.79 23.49
CA GLY A 261 19.76 -13.00 22.91
C GLY A 261 20.57 -12.80 21.63
N PHE A 262 20.67 -11.59 21.07
CA PHE A 262 21.45 -11.34 19.85
C PHE A 262 22.81 -10.69 20.10
N GLN A 263 23.28 -10.61 21.35
CA GLN A 263 24.56 -9.99 21.71
C GLN A 263 25.72 -10.46 20.83
N ASP A 264 25.83 -11.75 20.56
CA ASP A 264 26.91 -12.34 19.76
C ASP A 264 26.94 -11.82 18.32
N VAL A 265 25.79 -11.56 17.72
CA VAL A 265 25.67 -10.95 16.38
C VAL A 265 26.29 -9.54 16.39
N TYR A 266 25.99 -8.73 17.40
CA TYR A 266 26.57 -7.38 17.53
C TYR A 266 28.09 -7.42 17.75
N HIS A 267 28.60 -8.39 18.51
CA HIS A 267 30.04 -8.59 18.68
C HIS A 267 30.74 -8.99 17.37
N GLN A 268 30.14 -9.92 16.62
CA GLN A 268 30.64 -10.35 15.31
C GLN A 268 30.69 -9.17 14.32
N MET A 269 29.61 -8.40 14.22
CA MET A 269 29.52 -7.21 13.36
C MET A 269 30.47 -6.09 13.80
N ALA A 270 30.76 -5.96 15.09
CA ALA A 270 31.76 -5.02 15.60
C ALA A 270 33.22 -5.50 15.49
N HIS A 271 33.45 -6.72 14.99
CA HIS A 271 34.73 -7.43 15.00
C HIS A 271 35.39 -7.44 16.40
N LEU A 272 34.59 -7.74 17.42
CA LEU A 272 35.02 -7.80 18.82
C LEU A 272 34.80 -9.22 19.39
N PRO A 273 35.69 -9.69 20.28
CA PRO A 273 35.42 -10.91 21.04
C PRO A 273 34.29 -10.69 22.06
N LEU A 274 33.54 -11.75 22.37
CA LEU A 274 32.36 -11.70 23.25
C LEU A 274 32.61 -11.09 24.65
N ASN A 275 33.82 -11.27 25.20
CA ASN A 275 34.16 -10.90 26.58
C ASN A 275 34.90 -9.55 26.70
N VAL A 276 34.74 -8.63 25.74
CA VAL A 276 35.40 -7.32 25.82
C VAL A 276 34.83 -6.50 26.98
N PRO A 277 35.66 -5.87 27.84
CA PRO A 277 35.23 -5.00 28.93
C PRO A 277 34.78 -3.63 28.41
N MET A 278 33.70 -3.61 27.64
CA MET A 278 33.13 -2.43 27.01
C MET A 278 31.62 -2.37 27.26
N SER A 279 31.08 -1.15 27.40
CA SER A 279 29.63 -0.99 27.57
C SER A 279 28.87 -1.44 26.32
N SER A 280 27.69 -2.03 26.52
CA SER A 280 26.77 -2.45 25.44
C SER A 280 26.53 -1.34 24.43
N ARG A 281 26.31 -0.11 24.90
CA ARG A 281 26.14 1.08 24.05
C ARG A 281 27.30 1.28 23.08
N ARG A 282 28.56 1.17 23.53
CA ARG A 282 29.74 1.33 22.67
C ARG A 282 29.87 0.18 21.67
N ILE A 283 29.54 -1.05 22.06
CA ILE A 283 29.55 -2.22 21.17
C ILE A 283 28.52 -2.04 20.06
N ILE A 284 27.29 -1.67 20.40
CA ILE A 284 26.20 -1.42 19.43
C ILE A 284 26.60 -0.28 18.48
N THR A 285 27.10 0.85 19.01
CA THR A 285 27.56 1.97 18.17
C THR A 285 28.68 1.53 17.21
N LYS A 286 29.63 0.71 17.68
CA LYS A 286 30.71 0.19 16.83
C LYS A 286 30.19 -0.77 15.76
N ALA A 287 29.26 -1.66 16.10
CA ALA A 287 28.62 -2.56 15.14
C ALA A 287 27.92 -1.77 14.03
N ILE A 288 27.13 -0.76 14.38
CA ILE A 288 26.42 0.10 13.42
C ILE A 288 27.42 0.89 12.55
N HIS A 289 28.52 1.39 13.12
CA HIS A 289 29.54 2.09 12.33
C HIS A 289 30.27 1.16 11.35
N GLN A 290 30.43 -0.12 11.69
CA GLN A 290 31.14 -1.10 10.86
C GLN A 290 30.25 -1.72 9.77
N SER A 291 28.95 -1.92 10.04
CA SER A 291 28.03 -2.70 9.20
C SER A 291 26.73 -1.95 8.84
N SER A 292 26.66 -0.63 9.07
CA SER A 292 25.43 0.17 8.94
C SER A 292 24.24 -0.39 9.74
N LYS A 293 23.07 0.28 9.72
CA LYS A 293 21.86 -0.25 10.37
C LYS A 293 21.19 -1.38 9.57
N PRO A 294 21.03 -1.27 8.23
CA PRO A 294 20.40 -2.32 7.44
C PRO A 294 21.16 -3.66 7.46
N GLU A 295 22.49 -3.68 7.30
CA GLU A 295 23.22 -4.96 7.30
C GLU A 295 23.20 -5.60 8.69
N LEU A 296 23.26 -4.81 9.76
CA LEU A 296 23.09 -5.31 11.12
C LEU A 296 21.70 -5.95 11.33
N ALA A 297 20.64 -5.34 10.81
CA ALA A 297 19.30 -5.92 10.86
C ALA A 297 19.21 -7.23 10.06
N ILE A 298 19.86 -7.32 8.89
CA ILE A 298 19.97 -8.55 8.09
C ILE A 298 20.73 -9.64 8.87
N ALA A 299 21.82 -9.28 9.55
CA ALA A 299 22.59 -10.22 10.36
C ALA A 299 21.76 -10.77 11.52
N VAL A 300 21.00 -9.92 12.21
CA VAL A 300 20.07 -10.35 13.28
C VAL A 300 18.98 -11.26 12.71
N ALA A 301 18.37 -10.90 11.59
CA ALA A 301 17.33 -11.71 10.93
C ALA A 301 17.85 -13.09 10.52
N THR A 302 19.04 -13.15 9.91
CA THR A 302 19.71 -14.39 9.53
C THR A 302 19.97 -15.27 10.76
N SER A 303 20.50 -14.68 11.84
CA SER A 303 20.76 -15.44 13.06
C SER A 303 19.48 -15.91 13.74
N ALA A 304 18.40 -15.12 13.69
CA ALA A 304 17.09 -15.54 14.19
C ALA A 304 16.54 -16.73 13.38
N ALA A 305 16.74 -16.73 12.06
CA ALA A 305 16.33 -17.83 11.19
C ALA A 305 17.06 -19.14 11.51
N GLU A 306 18.38 -19.07 11.75
CA GLU A 306 19.19 -20.24 12.12
C GLU A 306 18.80 -20.84 13.48
N ARG A 307 18.44 -19.99 14.44
CA ARG A 307 18.08 -20.40 15.80
C ARG A 307 16.61 -20.78 15.96
N GLY A 308 15.77 -20.43 14.98
CA GLY A 308 14.34 -20.69 14.97
C GLY A 308 13.50 -19.73 15.84
N PRO A 309 12.17 -19.95 15.91
CA PRO A 309 11.21 -19.00 16.48
C PRO A 309 11.40 -18.74 17.98
N GLU A 310 12.01 -19.68 18.72
CA GLU A 310 12.23 -19.52 20.15
C GLU A 310 13.27 -18.45 20.49
N ALA A 311 14.18 -18.15 19.56
CA ALA A 311 15.17 -17.07 19.70
C ALA A 311 14.55 -15.68 19.61
N ILE A 312 13.32 -15.56 19.09
CA ILE A 312 12.66 -14.26 18.90
C ILE A 312 12.10 -13.77 20.24
N PRO A 313 12.36 -12.52 20.65
CA PRO A 313 11.95 -12.04 21.97
C PRO A 313 10.43 -12.19 22.18
N PRO A 314 9.97 -12.66 23.37
CA PRO A 314 8.55 -12.89 23.63
C PRO A 314 7.66 -11.66 23.38
N LEU A 315 8.17 -10.46 23.65
CA LEU A 315 7.49 -9.20 23.37
C LEU A 315 7.13 -9.05 21.89
N MET A 316 8.06 -9.41 20.99
CA MET A 316 7.84 -9.36 19.53
C MET A 316 6.81 -10.40 19.11
N ARG A 317 6.93 -11.65 19.60
CA ARG A 317 5.96 -12.71 19.30
C ARG A 317 4.53 -12.32 19.72
N GLN A 318 4.39 -11.74 20.92
CA GLN A 318 3.11 -11.22 21.41
C GLN A 318 2.60 -10.03 20.59
N MET A 319 3.49 -9.13 20.15
CA MET A 319 3.12 -8.03 19.25
C MET A 319 2.61 -8.57 17.92
N PHE A 320 3.32 -9.50 17.29
CA PHE A 320 2.90 -10.10 16.01
C PHE A 320 1.52 -10.74 16.13
N ALA A 321 1.28 -11.56 17.16
CA ALA A 321 -0.04 -12.14 17.40
C ALA A 321 -1.15 -11.08 17.56
N ARG A 322 -0.88 -9.97 18.26
CA ARG A 322 -1.82 -8.85 18.40
C ARG A 322 -2.11 -8.15 17.07
N VAL A 323 -1.09 -7.91 16.26
CA VAL A 323 -1.19 -7.29 14.93
C VAL A 323 -1.98 -8.19 13.97
N ILE A 324 -1.71 -9.50 14.00
CA ILE A 324 -2.49 -10.47 13.22
C ILE A 324 -3.95 -10.48 13.69
N GLY A 325 -4.22 -10.51 14.99
CA GLY A 325 -5.58 -10.45 15.52
C GLY A 325 -6.33 -9.17 15.15
N LEU A 326 -5.63 -8.04 15.03
CA LEU A 326 -6.19 -6.78 14.51
C LEU A 326 -6.54 -6.89 13.02
N ALA A 327 -5.68 -7.53 12.22
CA ALA A 327 -5.94 -7.75 10.82
C ALA A 327 -7.14 -8.69 10.65
N GLN A 328 -7.15 -9.82 11.35
CA GLN A 328 -8.17 -10.88 11.29
C GLN A 328 -9.56 -10.39 11.72
N GLY A 329 -9.66 -9.64 12.82
CA GLY A 329 -10.93 -9.05 13.27
C GLY A 329 -11.59 -8.04 12.32
N GLN A 330 -10.98 -7.74 11.16
CA GLN A 330 -11.59 -6.97 10.07
C GLN A 330 -12.21 -7.84 8.94
N ALA A 331 -11.97 -9.15 8.88
CA ALA A 331 -12.63 -10.03 7.89
C ALA A 331 -13.77 -10.85 8.45
N ASP A 332 -13.81 -11.02 9.77
CA ASP A 332 -14.96 -11.62 10.46
C ASP A 332 -16.07 -10.60 10.60
#